data_AF-A0A0P7X6U5-F1
#
_entry.id   AF-A0A0P7X6U5-F1
#
_cell.length_a   1.000
_cell.length_b   1.000
_cell.length_c   1.000
_cell.angle_alpha   90.00
_cell.angle_beta   90.00
_cell.angle_gamma   90.00
#
_symmetry.space_group_name_H-M   'P 1'
#
loop_
_entity.id
_entity.type
_entity.pdbx_description
1 polymer ?
#
loop_
_entity_poly.entity_id
_entity_poly.type
_entity_poly.pdbx_seq_one_letter_code
_entity_poly.pdbx_strand_id
1 'polypeptide(L)'
;MTEWVMKPRRYVPDLRRFGALCDGNYMRLYRLRKLEAKGRPICEFELHREDQYLGRVRIEVLQTTKFTETLLLEQVHNSGRWLNNPQLTVRVYHDANMAEVISCYRDRQIAPVNDYPNRFMHHPDEKVQVNSFLADWLDYCLRFGHLPMEHAAWSAGEGVD
;
A
#
# COMPACT_ATOMS: atom_id res chain seq x y z
N MET A 1 23.16 39.21 -26.86
CA MET A 1 23.05 38.81 -25.45
C MET A 1 22.45 37.42 -25.46
N THR A 2 23.28 36.38 -25.40
CA THR A 2 22.83 34.99 -25.53
C THR A 2 22.31 34.54 -24.18
N GLU A 3 20.99 34.36 -24.09
CA GLU A 3 20.31 33.91 -22.88
C GLU A 3 20.61 32.42 -22.67
N TRP A 4 21.47 32.11 -21.69
CA TRP A 4 21.77 30.74 -21.30
C TRP A 4 20.59 30.17 -20.53
N VAL A 5 19.65 29.53 -21.23
CA VAL A 5 18.61 28.74 -20.59
C VAL A 5 19.26 27.45 -20.06
N MET A 6 19.49 27.39 -18.75
CA MET A 6 19.87 26.15 -18.06
C MET A 6 18.78 25.10 -18.32
N LYS A 7 19.07 24.12 -19.19
CA LYS A 7 18.17 22.98 -19.37
C LYS A 7 18.07 22.24 -18.03
N PRO A 8 16.86 22.06 -17.47
CA PRO A 8 16.72 21.31 -16.23
C PRO A 8 17.27 19.90 -16.43
N ARG A 9 18.05 19.41 -15.45
CA ARG A 9 18.63 18.06 -15.50
C ARG A 9 17.50 17.04 -15.55
N ARG A 10 17.59 16.12 -16.51
CA ARG A 10 16.65 15.01 -16.63
C ARG A 10 16.71 14.16 -15.36
N TYR A 11 15.54 13.85 -14.80
CA TYR A 11 15.44 12.93 -13.67
C TYR A 11 15.94 11.53 -14.08
N VAL A 12 16.77 10.94 -13.23
CA VAL A 12 17.28 9.58 -13.38
C VAL A 12 16.92 8.82 -12.11
N PRO A 13 16.05 7.80 -12.18
CA PRO A 13 15.70 6.99 -11.02
C PRO A 13 16.91 6.26 -10.42
N ASP A 14 16.99 6.24 -9.10
CA ASP A 14 17.88 5.33 -8.39
C ASP A 14 17.20 3.96 -8.26
N LEU A 15 17.51 3.07 -9.20
CA LEU A 15 16.92 1.73 -9.24
C LEU A 15 17.29 0.87 -8.03
N ARG A 16 18.45 1.11 -7.40
CA ARG A 16 18.85 0.36 -6.19
C ARG A 16 17.98 0.76 -5.01
N ARG A 17 17.79 2.07 -4.83
CA ARG A 17 16.90 2.59 -3.79
C ARG A 17 15.45 2.18 -4.03
N PHE A 18 15.01 2.19 -5.28
CA PHE A 18 13.65 1.75 -5.63
C PHE A 18 13.46 0.25 -5.38
N GLY A 19 14.42 -0.59 -5.74
CA GLY A 19 14.39 -2.03 -5.42
C GLY A 19 14.27 -2.28 -3.91
N ALA A 20 15.12 -1.63 -3.10
CA ALA A 20 15.06 -1.75 -1.64
C ALA A 20 13.70 -1.31 -1.05
N LEU A 21 13.07 -0.30 -1.65
CA LEU A 21 11.73 0.13 -1.28
C LEU A 21 10.68 -0.97 -1.59
N CYS A 22 10.75 -1.57 -2.79
CA CYS A 22 9.87 -2.65 -3.19
C CYS A 22 10.05 -3.92 -2.34
N ASP A 23 11.29 -4.26 -1.97
CA ASP A 23 11.60 -5.36 -1.04
C ASP A 23 10.99 -5.07 0.35
N GLY A 24 11.15 -3.82 0.82
CA GLY A 24 10.56 -3.38 2.09
C GLY A 24 9.03 -3.45 2.09
N ASN A 25 8.40 -3.11 0.98
CA ASN A 25 6.95 -3.21 0.81
C ASN A 25 6.49 -4.67 0.82
N TYR A 26 7.22 -5.56 0.13
CA TYR A 26 6.95 -6.99 0.15
C TYR A 26 6.96 -7.54 1.58
N MET A 27 8.01 -7.23 2.36
CA MET A 27 8.14 -7.75 3.72
C MET A 27 7.05 -7.25 4.66
N ARG A 28 6.63 -5.98 4.54
CA ARG A 28 5.51 -5.44 5.34
C ARG A 28 4.19 -6.10 4.97
N LEU A 29 3.92 -6.22 3.67
CA LEU A 29 2.71 -6.86 3.17
C LEU A 29 2.66 -8.34 3.56
N TYR A 30 3.78 -9.05 3.46
CA TYR A 30 3.91 -10.44 3.88
C TYR A 30 3.61 -10.63 5.38
N ARG A 31 4.14 -9.76 6.24
CA ARG A 31 3.83 -9.77 7.69
C ARG A 31 2.34 -9.54 7.94
N LEU A 32 1.75 -8.58 7.25
CA LEU A 32 0.35 -8.25 7.40
C LEU A 32 -0.55 -9.38 6.91
N ARG A 33 -0.21 -10.03 5.80
CA ARG A 33 -0.92 -11.20 5.24
C ARG A 33 -0.80 -12.47 6.07
N LYS A 34 0.19 -12.55 6.96
CA LYS A 34 0.33 -13.64 7.95
C LYS A 34 -0.60 -13.48 9.15
N LEU A 35 -1.23 -12.33 9.31
CA LEU A 35 -2.22 -12.16 10.35
C LEU A 35 -3.44 -13.02 9.99
N GLU A 36 -3.81 -13.90 10.90
CA GLU A 36 -4.94 -14.82 10.76
C GLU A 36 -5.91 -14.64 11.91
N ALA A 37 -7.20 -14.79 11.62
CA ALA A 37 -8.23 -14.94 12.62
C ALA A 37 -9.00 -16.24 12.36
N LYS A 38 -9.16 -17.06 13.40
CA LYS A 38 -9.90 -18.33 13.33
C LYS A 38 -9.40 -19.25 12.19
N GLY A 39 -8.08 -19.25 11.96
CA GLY A 39 -7.42 -20.08 10.92
C GLY A 39 -7.66 -19.61 9.49
N ARG A 40 -8.10 -18.36 9.29
CA ARG A 40 -8.26 -17.75 7.95
C ARG A 40 -7.42 -16.47 7.86
N PRO A 41 -6.80 -16.20 6.68
CA PRO A 41 -6.14 -14.93 6.43
C PRO A 41 -7.09 -13.75 6.61
N ILE A 42 -6.61 -12.71 7.28
CA ILE A 42 -7.39 -11.49 7.47
C ILE A 42 -7.36 -10.68 6.17
N CYS A 43 -8.55 -10.45 5.62
CA CYS A 43 -8.72 -9.59 4.45
C CYS A 43 -9.13 -8.16 4.84
N GLU A 44 -9.55 -7.94 6.08
CA GLU A 44 -9.95 -6.62 6.60
C GLU A 44 -9.48 -6.42 8.04
N PHE A 45 -8.96 -5.24 8.33
CA PHE A 45 -8.55 -4.86 9.69
C PHE A 45 -8.91 -3.41 9.97
N GLU A 46 -9.15 -3.14 11.24
CA GLU A 46 -9.45 -1.81 11.74
C GLU A 46 -8.17 -1.12 12.20
N LEU A 47 -8.11 0.19 12.02
CA LEU A 47 -7.02 1.02 12.47
C LEU A 47 -7.47 1.75 13.73
N HIS A 48 -6.76 1.53 14.84
CA HIS A 48 -7.03 2.18 16.12
C HIS A 48 -5.76 2.75 16.73
N ARG A 49 -5.90 3.88 17.41
CA ARG A 49 -4.83 4.46 18.23
C ARG A 49 -5.44 4.74 19.59
N GLU A 50 -5.03 3.96 20.59
CA GLU A 50 -5.70 3.96 21.90
C GLU A 50 -7.20 3.70 21.69
N ASP A 51 -8.09 4.53 22.23
CA ASP A 51 -9.54 4.39 22.05
C ASP A 51 -10.09 5.08 20.78
N GLN A 52 -9.21 5.63 19.94
CA GLN A 52 -9.61 6.36 18.74
C GLN A 52 -9.64 5.44 17.52
N TYR A 53 -10.82 5.30 16.91
CA TYR A 53 -10.98 4.68 15.60
C TYR A 53 -10.46 5.59 14.48
N LEU A 54 -9.56 5.06 13.64
CA LEU A 54 -8.88 5.77 12.56
C LEU A 54 -9.42 5.38 11.18
N GLY A 55 -9.87 4.14 11.03
CA GLY A 55 -10.41 3.65 9.77
C GLY A 55 -10.43 2.14 9.64
N ARG A 56 -10.80 1.66 8.45
CA ARG A 56 -10.77 0.24 8.10
C ARG A 56 -10.07 0.06 6.77
N VAL A 57 -9.19 -0.91 6.70
CA VAL A 57 -8.44 -1.25 5.49
C VAL A 57 -8.82 -2.66 5.04
N ARG A 58 -8.96 -2.81 3.73
CA ARG A 58 -9.26 -4.07 3.06
C ARG A 58 -8.13 -4.42 2.09
N ILE A 59 -7.84 -5.71 2.00
CA ILE A 59 -6.94 -6.29 1.02
C ILE A 59 -7.68 -7.39 0.26
N GLU A 60 -7.86 -7.18 -1.03
CA GLU A 60 -8.49 -8.12 -1.95
C GLU A 60 -7.46 -8.67 -2.93
N VAL A 61 -7.55 -9.97 -3.24
CA VAL A 61 -6.72 -10.58 -4.30
C VAL A 61 -7.48 -10.48 -5.62
N LEU A 62 -6.98 -9.66 -6.54
CA LEU A 62 -7.57 -9.49 -7.87
C LEU A 62 -7.12 -10.60 -8.84
N GLN A 63 -5.89 -11.06 -8.70
CA GLN A 63 -5.31 -12.09 -9.57
C GLN A 63 -4.19 -12.85 -8.87
N THR A 64 -4.12 -14.16 -9.07
CA THR A 64 -2.99 -15.00 -8.66
C THR A 64 -2.44 -15.75 -9.87
N THR A 65 -1.12 -15.75 -10.01
CA THR A 65 -0.37 -16.58 -10.96
C THR A 65 0.68 -17.39 -10.20
N LYS A 66 1.47 -18.21 -10.92
CA LYS A 66 2.51 -19.05 -10.31
C LYS A 66 3.53 -18.26 -9.48
N PHE A 67 3.90 -17.06 -9.91
CA PHE A 67 4.97 -16.27 -9.29
C PHE A 67 4.53 -14.87 -8.86
N THR A 68 3.33 -14.45 -9.24
CA THR A 68 2.87 -13.08 -8.95
C THR A 68 1.43 -13.04 -8.46
N GLU A 69 1.13 -12.07 -7.61
CA GLU A 69 -0.23 -11.71 -7.23
C GLU A 69 -0.51 -10.24 -7.50
N THR A 70 -1.75 -9.92 -7.89
CA THR A 70 -2.24 -8.54 -7.95
C THR A 70 -3.24 -8.36 -6.82
N LEU A 71 -2.98 -7.38 -5.96
CA LEU A 71 -3.81 -7.04 -4.81
C LEU A 71 -4.44 -5.67 -4.98
N LEU A 72 -5.65 -5.51 -4.45
CA LEU A 72 -6.26 -4.22 -4.19
C LEU A 72 -6.16 -3.93 -2.70
N LEU A 73 -5.48 -2.84 -2.35
CA LEU A 73 -5.40 -2.33 -0.98
C LEU A 73 -6.23 -1.05 -0.93
N GLU A 74 -7.21 -0.99 -0.04
CA GLU A 74 -8.07 0.18 0.07
C GLU A 74 -8.48 0.49 1.50
N GLN A 75 -8.59 1.78 1.81
CA GLN A 75 -9.20 2.23 3.05
C GLN A 75 -10.71 2.40 2.83
N VAL A 76 -11.53 1.44 3.29
CA VAL A 76 -12.98 1.48 3.08
C VAL A 76 -13.69 2.47 4.00
N HIS A 77 -13.07 2.82 5.13
CA HIS A 77 -13.60 3.80 6.07
C HIS A 77 -12.47 4.64 6.68
N ASN A 78 -12.74 5.92 6.95
CA ASN A 78 -11.85 6.79 7.71
C ASN A 78 -12.65 7.62 8.73
N SER A 79 -12.01 8.08 9.80
CA SER A 79 -12.65 8.95 10.80
C SER A 79 -12.46 10.47 10.55
N GLY A 80 -11.59 10.86 9.62
CA GLY A 80 -11.30 12.26 9.29
C GLY A 80 -12.02 12.76 8.03
N ARG A 81 -12.93 13.73 8.19
CA ARG A 81 -13.76 14.34 7.12
C ARG A 81 -13.04 14.79 5.83
N TRP A 82 -11.72 14.96 5.85
CA TRP A 82 -10.91 15.49 4.74
C TRP A 82 -9.88 14.52 4.17
N LEU A 83 -9.80 13.29 4.70
CA LEU A 83 -8.88 12.30 4.16
C LEU A 83 -9.51 11.60 2.96
N ASN A 84 -8.84 11.60 1.82
CA ASN A 84 -9.21 10.71 0.74
C ASN A 84 -8.87 9.28 1.17
N ASN A 85 -9.79 8.35 0.96
CA ASN A 85 -9.57 6.94 1.20
C ASN A 85 -8.57 6.40 0.17
N PRO A 86 -7.34 6.01 0.53
CA PRO A 86 -6.39 5.46 -0.44
C PRO A 86 -6.94 4.19 -1.07
N GLN A 87 -6.71 4.03 -2.37
CA GLN A 87 -6.97 2.82 -3.13
C GLN A 87 -5.76 2.56 -4.03
N LEU A 88 -5.06 1.46 -3.81
CA LEU A 88 -3.84 1.10 -4.52
C LEU A 88 -3.97 -0.30 -5.11
N THR A 89 -3.63 -0.46 -6.39
CA THR A 89 -3.40 -1.76 -6.98
C THR A 89 -1.92 -2.09 -6.88
N VAL A 90 -1.60 -3.17 -6.18
CA VAL A 90 -0.23 -3.60 -5.88
C VAL A 90 0.08 -4.91 -6.59
N ARG A 91 1.19 -4.96 -7.32
CA ARG A 91 1.75 -6.20 -7.86
C ARG A 91 2.79 -6.73 -6.89
N VAL A 92 2.64 -8.00 -6.52
CA VAL A 92 3.56 -8.76 -5.67
C VAL A 92 4.26 -9.79 -6.53
N TYR A 93 5.59 -9.80 -6.52
CA TYR A 93 6.44 -10.78 -7.16
C TYR A 93 7.08 -11.64 -6.08
N HIS A 94 6.65 -12.90 -5.99
CA HIS A 94 7.08 -13.82 -4.94
C HIS A 94 8.45 -14.44 -5.19
N ASP A 95 8.83 -14.56 -6.45
CA ASP A 95 10.15 -15.02 -6.89
C ASP A 95 11.24 -13.98 -6.62
N ALA A 96 10.91 -12.70 -6.75
CA ALA A 96 11.82 -11.58 -6.50
C ALA A 96 11.68 -10.95 -5.11
N ASN A 97 10.71 -11.38 -4.29
CA ASN A 97 10.36 -10.77 -3.00
C ASN A 97 10.13 -9.25 -3.08
N MET A 98 9.45 -8.80 -4.14
CA MET A 98 9.17 -7.38 -4.40
C MET A 98 7.68 -7.09 -4.42
N ALA A 99 7.27 -5.93 -3.90
CA ALA A 99 5.92 -5.41 -4.09
C ALA A 99 5.97 -3.96 -4.57
N GLU A 100 5.21 -3.67 -5.63
CA GLU A 100 5.11 -2.32 -6.19
C GLU A 100 3.67 -1.90 -6.44
N VAL A 101 3.39 -0.61 -6.30
CA VAL A 101 2.13 -0.02 -6.75
C VAL A 101 2.15 0.11 -8.27
N ILE A 102 1.17 -0.51 -8.94
CA ILE A 102 1.01 -0.44 -10.40
C ILE A 102 -0.06 0.58 -10.81
N SER A 103 -1.01 0.91 -9.93
CA SER A 103 -2.05 1.92 -10.15
C SER A 103 -2.55 2.48 -8.81
N CYS A 104 -2.99 3.73 -8.79
CA CYS A 104 -3.66 4.37 -7.65
C CYS A 104 -5.02 4.94 -8.08
N TYR A 105 -6.04 4.83 -7.22
CA TYR A 105 -7.43 5.23 -7.49
C TYR A 105 -7.96 4.69 -8.83
N ARG A 106 -8.25 5.60 -9.77
CA ARG A 106 -8.81 5.34 -11.10
C ARG A 106 -7.78 5.56 -12.20
N ASP A 107 -6.54 5.87 -11.85
CA ASP A 107 -5.51 6.16 -12.84
C ASP A 107 -5.00 4.88 -13.49
N ARG A 108 -4.58 5.05 -14.75
CA ARG A 108 -3.89 4.03 -15.51
C ARG A 108 -2.57 3.65 -14.82
N GLN A 109 -1.92 2.64 -15.39
CA GLN A 109 -0.59 2.19 -15.00
C GLN A 109 0.35 3.38 -14.71
N ILE A 110 0.95 3.40 -13.52
CA ILE A 110 1.91 4.45 -13.13
C ILE A 110 3.19 4.29 -13.96
N ALA A 111 3.56 5.35 -14.69
CA ALA A 111 4.77 5.35 -15.50
C ALA A 111 6.03 5.31 -14.61
N PRO A 112 7.11 4.60 -15.03
CA PRO A 112 8.36 4.58 -14.26
C PRO A 112 9.02 5.95 -14.11
N VAL A 113 8.93 6.78 -15.15
CA VAL A 113 9.42 8.17 -15.20
C VAL A 113 8.47 8.97 -16.08
N ASN A 114 8.06 10.15 -15.61
CA ASN A 114 7.30 11.11 -16.40
C ASN A 114 8.19 12.25 -16.91
N ASP A 115 7.94 12.71 -18.13
CA ASP A 115 8.48 14.00 -18.58
C ASP A 115 7.76 15.13 -17.83
N TYR A 116 8.44 16.23 -17.56
CA TYR A 116 7.83 17.38 -16.89
C TYR A 116 8.24 18.70 -17.57
N PRO A 117 7.28 19.62 -17.83
CA PRO A 117 5.84 19.46 -17.58
C PRO A 117 5.19 18.49 -18.59
N ASN A 118 4.12 17.81 -18.18
CA ASN A 118 3.24 17.02 -19.06
C ASN A 118 1.78 17.48 -18.89
N ARG A 119 0.90 17.07 -19.80
CA ARG A 119 -0.52 17.46 -19.83
C ARG A 119 -1.26 17.17 -18.52
N PHE A 120 -0.84 16.15 -17.79
CA PHE A 120 -1.46 15.68 -16.55
C PHE A 120 -0.70 16.15 -15.30
N MET A 121 0.38 16.92 -15.48
CA MET A 121 1.25 17.44 -14.42
C MET A 121 1.86 16.36 -13.51
N HIS A 122 1.99 15.13 -14.00
CA HIS A 122 2.66 14.06 -13.27
C HIS A 122 4.13 14.40 -13.02
N HIS A 123 4.60 14.23 -11.79
CA HIS A 123 5.99 14.49 -11.46
C HIS A 123 6.91 13.37 -11.99
N PRO A 124 8.19 13.68 -12.30
CA PRO A 124 9.12 12.69 -12.83
C PRO A 124 9.34 11.46 -11.93
N ASP A 125 9.23 11.62 -10.61
CA ASP A 125 9.52 10.63 -9.57
C ASP A 125 8.25 10.04 -8.92
N GLU A 126 7.09 10.25 -9.52
CA GLU A 126 5.78 9.83 -8.98
C GLU A 126 5.72 8.34 -8.64
N LYS A 127 6.36 7.48 -9.44
CA LYS A 127 6.48 6.04 -9.13
C LYS A 127 7.14 5.79 -7.77
N VAL A 128 8.21 6.52 -7.46
CA VAL A 128 8.93 6.40 -6.18
C VAL A 128 8.07 6.96 -5.05
N GLN A 129 7.40 8.09 -5.26
CA GLN A 129 6.52 8.71 -4.26
C GLN A 129 5.36 7.78 -3.88
N VAL A 130 4.66 7.21 -4.86
CA VAL A 130 3.51 6.32 -4.59
C VAL A 130 3.95 5.02 -3.90
N ASN A 131 5.11 4.47 -4.25
CA ASN A 131 5.65 3.29 -3.56
C ASN A 131 6.16 3.61 -2.14
N SER A 132 6.60 4.84 -1.90
CA SER A 132 6.99 5.32 -0.56
C SER A 132 5.75 5.51 0.30
N PHE A 133 4.68 6.06 -0.27
CA PHE A 133 3.38 6.12 0.39
C PHE A 133 2.87 4.74 0.78
N LEU A 134 2.98 3.72 -0.10
CA LEU A 134 2.63 2.34 0.26
C LEU A 134 3.47 1.85 1.46
N ALA A 135 4.76 2.16 1.50
CA ALA A 135 5.63 1.75 2.62
C ALA A 135 5.16 2.32 3.95
N ASP A 136 4.91 3.63 3.99
CA ASP A 136 4.43 4.34 5.17
C ASP A 136 3.04 3.84 5.59
N TRP A 137 2.17 3.61 4.61
CA TRP A 137 0.81 3.14 4.88
C TRP A 137 0.79 1.70 5.40
N LEU A 138 1.61 0.81 4.86
CA LEU A 138 1.76 -0.55 5.39
C LEU A 138 2.38 -0.55 6.79
N ASP A 139 3.36 0.32 7.06
CA ASP A 139 3.95 0.48 8.40
C ASP A 139 2.89 0.95 9.41
N TYR A 140 2.07 1.93 9.00
CA TYR A 140 0.93 2.41 9.77
C TYR A 140 -0.09 1.27 10.05
N CYS A 141 -0.42 0.48 9.03
CA CYS A 141 -1.31 -0.68 9.17
C CYS A 141 -0.75 -1.73 10.13
N LEU A 142 0.55 -2.02 10.09
CA LEU A 142 1.19 -2.96 11.01
C LEU A 142 1.22 -2.45 12.46
N ARG A 143 1.32 -1.13 12.65
CA ARG A 143 1.42 -0.51 13.97
C ARG A 143 0.08 -0.32 14.66
N PHE A 144 -0.95 0.01 13.91
CA PHE A 144 -2.27 0.40 14.42
C PHE A 144 -3.39 -0.56 13.99
N GLY A 145 -3.05 -1.65 13.31
CA GLY A 145 -4.00 -2.65 12.83
C GLY A 145 -4.49 -3.56 13.95
N HIS A 146 -5.80 -3.65 14.10
CA HIS A 146 -6.50 -4.55 15.00
C HIS A 146 -7.50 -5.39 14.21
N LEU A 147 -7.76 -6.59 14.70
CA LEU A 147 -8.84 -7.41 14.20
C LEU A 147 -10.19 -6.71 14.44
N PRO A 148 -11.11 -6.69 13.45
CA PRO A 148 -12.44 -6.14 13.68
C PRO A 148 -13.10 -6.81 14.89
N MET A 149 -13.75 -6.03 15.77
CA MET A 149 -14.33 -6.54 17.03
C MET A 149 -15.31 -7.71 16.84
N GLU A 150 -15.95 -7.82 15.67
CA GLU A 150 -16.78 -8.97 15.27
C GLU A 150 -16.02 -10.32 15.28
N HIS A 151 -14.68 -10.30 15.17
CA HIS A 151 -13.83 -11.50 15.27
C HIS A 151 -13.33 -11.77 16.70
N ALA A 152 -13.40 -10.78 17.61
CA ALA A 152 -12.95 -10.89 19.00
C ALA A 152 -14.02 -11.51 19.93
N ALA A 153 -15.28 -11.56 19.50
CA ALA A 153 -16.34 -12.15 20.31
C ALA A 153 -16.30 -13.70 20.25
N TRP A 154 -16.28 -14.28 21.45
CA TRP A 154 -16.39 -15.70 21.83
C TRP A 154 -15.10 -16.51 21.94
N SER A 155 -14.25 -16.11 22.88
CA SER A 155 -13.44 -17.04 23.70
C SER A 155 -13.61 -16.79 25.21
N ALA A 156 -14.71 -16.14 25.61
CA ALA A 156 -15.14 -16.15 27.01
C ALA A 156 -15.75 -17.53 27.29
N GLY A 157 -15.11 -18.27 28.18
CA GLY A 157 -15.22 -19.72 28.32
C GLY A 157 -16.65 -20.24 28.48
N GLU A 158 -16.93 -21.31 27.74
CA GLU A 158 -17.79 -22.37 28.22
C GLU A 158 -17.10 -23.01 29.43
N GLY A 159 -17.38 -22.46 30.62
CA GLY A 159 -17.26 -23.22 31.85
C GLY A 159 -18.36 -24.27 31.84
N VAL A 160 -17.98 -25.51 31.52
CA VAL A 160 -18.77 -26.71 31.76
C VAL A 160 -18.74 -27.01 33.26
N ASP A 161 -19.94 -27.10 33.85
CA ASP A 161 -20.35 -27.61 35.18
C ASP A 161 -19.58 -27.18 36.45
#